data_AF-A0A6G6WD85-F1
#
_entry.id   AF-A0A6G6WD85-F1
#
_cell.length_a   1.000
_cell.length_b   1.000
_cell.length_c   1.000
_cell.angle_alpha   90.00
_cell.angle_beta   90.00
_cell.angle_gamma   90.00
#
_symmetry.space_group_name_H-M   'P 1'
#
loop_
_entity.id
_entity.type
_entity.pdbx_description
1 polymer ?
#
loop_
_entity_poly.entity_id
_entity_poly.type
_entity_poly.pdbx_seq_one_letter_code
_entity_poly.pdbx_strand_id
1 'polypeptide(L)'
;MDNPYLGLRDSFLSLAHDPDAPYLRAAALEVGFGGGTATVAAIFDGSTSIYFSGGRGRIGCGDHATVRRAAEAFRDLVQLHLHLLVPVGTVPVPGDEQVNLVAVTADGPLVLRLDETALAPDTPAWTLYAAGQEVIAQIRRLDEAA
;
A
#
# COMPACT_ATOMS: atom_id res chain seq x y z
N MET A 1 1.06 -7.21 -24.54
CA MET A 1 2.10 -7.35 -23.52
C MET A 1 1.40 -7.10 -22.21
N ASP A 2 1.26 -8.12 -21.36
CA ASP A 2 0.57 -7.96 -20.07
C ASP A 2 1.32 -6.94 -19.23
N ASN A 3 0.58 -6.00 -18.62
CA ASN A 3 1.17 -4.98 -17.77
C ASN A 3 1.53 -5.62 -16.42
N PRO A 4 2.83 -5.83 -16.09
CA PRO A 4 3.22 -6.54 -14.87
C PRO A 4 2.75 -5.83 -13.60
N TYR A 5 2.54 -4.50 -13.66
CA TYR A 5 1.95 -3.74 -12.57
C TYR A 5 0.51 -4.19 -12.26
N LEU A 6 -0.32 -4.37 -13.29
CA LEU A 6 -1.70 -4.82 -13.11
C LEU A 6 -1.73 -6.24 -12.54
N GLY A 7 -0.88 -7.14 -13.04
CA GLY A 7 -0.79 -8.50 -12.50
C GLY A 7 -0.38 -8.56 -11.02
N LEU A 8 0.60 -7.74 -10.60
CA LEU A 8 0.99 -7.64 -9.19
C LEU A 8 -0.10 -7.02 -8.32
N ARG A 9 -0.76 -5.98 -8.83
CA ARG A 9 -1.88 -5.33 -8.15
C ARG A 9 -3.05 -6.29 -7.99
N ASP A 10 -3.41 -7.04 -9.02
CA ASP A 10 -4.49 -8.03 -8.96
C ASP A 10 -4.15 -9.17 -8.00
N SER A 11 -2.89 -9.61 -7.98
CA SER A 11 -2.41 -10.61 -7.01
C SER A 11 -2.54 -10.12 -5.57
N PHE A 12 -2.12 -8.87 -5.31
CA PHE A 12 -2.30 -8.21 -4.00
C PHE A 12 -3.78 -8.14 -3.60
N LEU A 13 -4.66 -7.71 -4.51
CA LEU A 13 -6.11 -7.61 -4.25
C LEU A 13 -6.76 -8.98 -4.03
N SER A 14 -6.20 -10.04 -4.61
CA SER A 14 -6.71 -11.42 -4.50
C SER A 14 -6.44 -12.10 -3.16
N LEU A 15 -5.62 -11.49 -2.27
CA LEU A 15 -5.37 -11.97 -0.91
C LEU A 15 -6.64 -12.08 -0.06
N ALA A 16 -7.77 -11.54 -0.53
CA ALA A 16 -9.11 -11.71 0.05
C ALA A 16 -9.63 -13.17 0.09
N HIS A 17 -8.88 -14.19 -0.37
CA HIS A 17 -9.35 -15.59 -0.36
C HIS A 17 -8.59 -16.57 0.58
N ASP A 18 -7.67 -16.11 1.43
CA ASP A 18 -6.94 -16.96 2.38
C ASP A 18 -7.75 -17.19 3.69
N PRO A 19 -8.14 -18.43 4.04
CA PRO A 19 -8.96 -18.72 5.22
C PRO A 19 -8.21 -18.64 6.55
N ASP A 20 -6.88 -18.77 6.55
CA ASP A 20 -6.06 -18.76 7.77
C ASP A 20 -5.47 -17.37 8.07
N ALA A 21 -5.71 -16.40 7.17
CA ALA A 21 -5.25 -15.03 7.31
C ALA A 21 -6.11 -14.20 8.28
N PRO A 22 -5.52 -13.20 8.97
CA PRO A 22 -6.28 -12.25 9.79
C PRO A 22 -7.31 -11.45 8.97
N TYR A 23 -8.19 -10.71 9.65
CA TYR A 23 -9.21 -9.89 8.98
C TYR A 23 -8.60 -8.88 8.01
N LEU A 24 -7.65 -8.04 8.46
CA LEU A 24 -6.81 -7.25 7.58
C LEU A 24 -5.64 -8.11 7.08
N ARG A 25 -5.60 -8.34 5.77
CA ARG A 25 -4.62 -9.23 5.14
C ARG A 25 -3.49 -8.46 4.50
N ALA A 26 -3.78 -7.29 3.95
CA ALA A 26 -2.77 -6.44 3.38
C ALA A 26 -3.18 -4.97 3.43
N ALA A 27 -2.18 -4.09 3.47
CA ALA A 27 -2.33 -2.66 3.31
C ALA A 27 -1.44 -2.17 2.17
N ALA A 28 -1.92 -1.20 1.41
CA ALA A 28 -1.11 -0.53 0.40
C ALA A 28 -1.32 0.97 0.41
N LEU A 29 -0.24 1.68 0.09
CA LEU A 29 -0.27 3.08 -0.29
C LEU A 29 0.04 3.15 -1.79
N GLU A 30 -0.91 3.66 -2.57
CA GLU A 30 -0.75 3.92 -4.00
C GLU A 30 -0.66 5.43 -4.22
N VAL A 31 0.41 5.90 -4.86
CA VAL A 31 0.65 7.31 -5.15
C VAL A 31 0.69 7.49 -6.66
N GLY A 32 -0.27 8.25 -7.20
CA GLY A 32 -0.27 8.65 -8.60
C GLY A 32 0.55 9.92 -8.81
N PHE A 33 1.29 9.95 -9.91
CA PHE A 33 2.13 11.08 -10.31
C PHE A 33 2.09 11.23 -11.84
N GLY A 34 2.55 12.36 -12.37
CA GLY A 34 2.51 12.78 -13.80
C GLY A 34 3.20 11.87 -14.83
N GLY A 35 3.47 10.61 -14.52
CA GLY A 35 3.94 9.57 -15.43
C GLY A 35 3.63 8.13 -14.99
N GLY A 36 2.83 7.92 -13.93
CA GLY A 36 2.51 6.57 -13.45
C GLY A 36 1.99 6.50 -12.02
N THR A 37 2.02 5.30 -11.46
CA THR A 37 1.62 5.02 -10.07
C THR A 37 2.73 4.22 -9.40
N ALA A 38 3.04 4.57 -8.15
CA ALA A 38 3.85 3.75 -7.27
C ALA A 38 2.93 3.10 -6.24
N THR A 39 3.08 1.80 -6.03
CA THR A 39 2.36 1.06 -5.00
C THR A 39 3.36 0.44 -4.05
N VAL A 40 3.26 0.74 -2.76
CA VAL A 40 3.90 -0.03 -1.70
C VAL A 40 2.85 -0.92 -1.05
N ALA A 41 3.12 -2.22 -0.98
CA ALA A 41 2.22 -3.23 -0.44
C ALA A 41 2.89 -3.91 0.77
N ALA A 42 2.17 -4.00 1.88
CA ALA A 42 2.55 -4.68 3.10
C ALA A 42 1.52 -5.78 3.41
N ILE A 43 1.96 -7.03 3.45
CA ILE A 43 1.11 -8.22 3.59
C ILE A 43 1.27 -8.81 5.01
N PHE A 44 0.24 -9.50 5.49
CA PHE A 44 0.19 -10.03 6.85
C PHE A 44 1.30 -11.03 7.20
N ASP A 45 1.82 -11.74 6.21
CA ASP A 45 2.92 -12.69 6.30
C ASP A 45 4.30 -12.03 6.46
N GLY A 46 4.35 -10.68 6.45
CA GLY A 46 5.58 -9.89 6.52
C GLY A 46 6.15 -9.51 5.15
N SER A 47 5.61 -10.07 4.06
CA SER A 47 6.01 -9.71 2.71
C SER A 47 5.71 -8.23 2.46
N THR A 48 6.73 -7.48 2.03
CA THR A 48 6.62 -6.06 1.69
C THR A 48 7.27 -5.80 0.34
N SER A 49 6.58 -5.09 -0.55
CA SER A 49 7.08 -4.81 -1.91
C SER A 49 6.72 -3.41 -2.34
N ILE A 50 7.52 -2.82 -3.22
CA ILE A 50 7.19 -1.58 -3.93
C ILE A 50 7.27 -1.83 -5.43
N TYR A 51 6.28 -1.37 -6.20
CA TYR A 51 6.26 -1.54 -7.65
C TYR A 51 5.62 -0.33 -8.33
N PHE A 52 6.03 -0.09 -9.58
CA PHE A 52 5.68 1.08 -10.36
C PHE A 52 4.95 0.66 -11.63
N SER A 53 3.99 1.46 -12.08
CA SER A 53 3.24 1.21 -13.33
C SER A 53 4.13 1.17 -14.57
N GLY A 54 5.32 1.77 -14.51
CA GLY A 54 6.37 1.66 -15.53
C GLY A 54 7.15 0.33 -15.54
N GLY A 55 6.74 -0.67 -14.76
CA GLY A 55 7.33 -2.02 -14.74
C GLY A 55 8.59 -2.18 -13.90
N ARG A 56 8.95 -1.17 -13.10
CA ARG A 56 10.05 -1.25 -12.12
C ARG A 56 9.51 -1.60 -10.74
N GLY A 57 10.37 -2.06 -9.83
CA GLY A 57 9.99 -2.33 -8.45
C GLY A 57 11.03 -3.17 -7.71
N ARG A 58 10.75 -3.40 -6.42
CA ARG A 58 11.52 -4.28 -5.54
C ARG A 58 10.54 -5.14 -4.75
N ILE A 59 10.66 -6.45 -4.93
CA ILE A 59 9.82 -7.46 -4.28
C ILE A 59 10.57 -8.03 -3.08
N GLY A 60 9.86 -8.34 -1.99
CA GLY A 60 10.45 -9.01 -0.83
C GLY A 60 11.35 -8.11 0.04
N CYS A 61 11.04 -6.82 0.13
CA CYS A 61 11.76 -5.89 1.01
C CYS A 61 11.55 -6.17 2.51
N GLY A 62 10.54 -6.96 2.86
CA GLY A 62 10.16 -7.28 4.25
C GLY A 62 11.21 -8.07 5.05
N ASP A 63 12.19 -8.68 4.40
CA ASP A 63 13.28 -9.37 5.11
C ASP A 63 14.18 -8.38 5.87
N HIS A 64 14.28 -7.14 5.39
CA HIS A 64 15.02 -6.08 6.07
C HIS A 64 14.27 -5.58 7.31
N ALA A 65 14.91 -5.64 8.48
CA ALA A 65 14.27 -5.37 9.77
C ALA A 65 13.65 -3.97 9.88
N THR A 66 14.24 -2.96 9.24
CA THR A 66 13.72 -1.59 9.23
C THR A 66 12.45 -1.47 8.38
N VAL A 67 12.43 -2.08 7.19
CA VAL A 67 11.24 -2.13 6.32
C VAL A 67 10.13 -2.91 7.00
N ARG A 68 10.43 -4.08 7.59
CA ARG A 68 9.45 -4.90 8.31
C ARG A 68 8.74 -4.12 9.41
N ARG A 69 9.51 -3.44 10.27
CA ARG A 69 8.95 -2.64 11.36
C ARG A 69 8.06 -1.51 10.84
N ALA A 70 8.46 -0.83 9.77
CA ALA A 70 7.64 0.23 9.16
C ALA A 70 6.35 -0.34 8.54
N ALA A 71 6.44 -1.48 7.85
CA ALA A 71 5.31 -2.15 7.22
C ALA A 71 4.30 -2.69 8.26
N GLU A 72 4.77 -3.25 9.37
CA GLU A 72 3.95 -3.64 10.52
C GLU A 72 3.20 -2.43 11.10
N ALA A 73 3.92 -1.34 11.40
CA ALA A 73 3.31 -0.12 11.92
C ALA A 73 2.27 0.48 10.96
N PHE A 74 2.53 0.44 9.66
CA PHE A 74 1.57 0.86 8.64
C PHE A 74 0.31 0.00 8.65
N ARG A 75 0.44 -1.34 8.68
CA ARG A 75 -0.71 -2.25 8.75
C ARG A 75 -1.52 -2.04 10.03
N ASP A 76 -0.87 -1.87 11.18
CA ASP A 76 -1.54 -1.65 12.46
C ASP A 76 -2.35 -0.35 12.46
N LEU A 77 -1.81 0.73 11.86
CA LEU A 77 -2.53 1.99 11.72
C LEU A 77 -3.72 1.87 10.77
N VAL A 78 -3.57 1.15 9.65
CA VAL A 78 -4.69 0.87 8.74
C VAL A 78 -5.76 0.04 9.44
N GLN A 79 -5.38 -0.99 10.20
CA GLN A 79 -6.29 -1.81 11.00
C GLN A 79 -7.09 -0.97 12.02
N LEU A 80 -6.43 -0.02 12.69
CA LEU A 80 -7.07 0.88 13.65
C LEU A 80 -8.06 1.85 12.98
N HIS A 81 -7.81 2.22 11.73
CA HIS A 81 -8.59 3.24 10.99
C HIS A 81 -9.40 2.66 9.83
N LEU A 82 -9.73 1.36 9.84
CA LEU A 82 -10.53 0.74 8.77
C LEU A 82 -11.87 1.45 8.52
N HIS A 83 -12.45 2.06 9.56
CA HIS A 83 -13.69 2.81 9.48
C HIS A 83 -13.63 4.06 8.57
N LEU A 84 -12.42 4.53 8.20
CA LEU A 84 -12.23 5.62 7.25
C LEU A 84 -12.22 5.14 5.79
N LEU A 85 -12.01 3.85 5.55
CA LEU A 85 -11.96 3.28 4.21
C LEU A 85 -13.36 2.77 3.83
N VAL A 86 -13.70 2.91 2.55
CA VAL A 86 -15.00 2.47 2.03
C VAL A 86 -14.87 1.20 1.20
N PRO A 87 -15.81 0.23 1.30
CA PRO A 87 -15.82 -0.94 0.43
C PRO A 87 -15.97 -0.55 -1.04
N VAL A 88 -15.22 -1.22 -1.91
CA VAL A 88 -15.30 -1.02 -3.35
C VAL A 88 -15.35 -2.37 -4.08
N GLY A 89 -16.14 -2.47 -5.16
CA GLY A 89 -16.12 -3.65 -6.02
C GLY A 89 -14.88 -3.71 -6.94
N THR A 90 -14.21 -2.57 -7.14
CA THR A 90 -12.99 -2.47 -7.94
C THR A 90 -12.15 -1.31 -7.40
N VAL A 91 -10.88 -1.56 -7.11
CA VAL A 91 -9.96 -0.53 -6.60
C VAL A 91 -9.52 0.38 -7.76
N PRO A 92 -9.90 1.66 -7.78
CA PRO A 92 -9.51 2.58 -8.86
C PRO A 92 -7.99 2.79 -8.82
N VAL A 93 -7.31 2.96 -9.96
CA VAL A 93 -5.91 3.42 -9.98
C VAL A 93 -5.90 4.92 -9.66
N PRO A 94 -5.01 5.41 -8.77
CA PRO A 94 -4.94 6.84 -8.48
C PRO A 94 -4.47 7.61 -9.71
N GLY A 95 -5.08 8.77 -9.95
CA GLY A 95 -4.62 9.75 -10.95
C GLY A 95 -3.45 10.59 -10.42
N ASP A 96 -3.01 11.58 -11.21
CA ASP A 96 -1.97 12.51 -10.78
C ASP A 96 -2.39 13.25 -9.49
N GLU A 97 -1.44 13.41 -8.56
CA GLU A 97 -1.64 14.02 -7.24
C GLU A 97 -2.74 13.34 -6.38
N GLN A 98 -3.11 12.11 -6.73
CA GLN A 98 -4.06 11.31 -5.96
C GLN A 98 -3.34 10.17 -5.24
N VAL A 99 -3.87 9.85 -4.07
CA VAL A 99 -3.40 8.76 -3.25
C VAL A 99 -4.56 7.83 -2.93
N ASN A 100 -4.32 6.52 -3.02
CA ASN A 100 -5.21 5.53 -2.44
C ASN A 100 -4.52 4.84 -1.26
N LEU A 101 -5.22 4.79 -0.13
CA LEU A 101 -4.94 3.85 0.95
C LEU A 101 -5.87 2.67 0.74
N VAL A 102 -5.28 1.50 0.46
CA VAL A 102 -6.03 0.28 0.16
C VAL A 102 -5.83 -0.70 1.32
N ALA A 103 -6.92 -1.24 1.84
CA ALA A 103 -6.91 -2.37 2.75
C ALA A 103 -7.55 -3.58 2.06
N VAL A 104 -6.84 -4.70 2.01
CA VAL A 104 -7.42 -5.98 1.59
C VAL A 104 -7.86 -6.72 2.83
N THR A 105 -9.17 -6.90 2.97
CA THR A 105 -9.77 -7.59 4.11
C THR A 105 -10.36 -8.94 3.70
N ALA A 106 -10.82 -9.72 4.67
CA ALA A 106 -11.58 -10.94 4.42
C ALA A 106 -12.88 -10.71 3.61
N ASP A 107 -13.48 -9.53 3.71
CA ASP A 107 -14.72 -9.17 3.00
C ASP A 107 -14.46 -8.52 1.63
N GLY A 108 -13.19 -8.38 1.25
CA GLY A 108 -12.77 -7.69 0.03
C GLY A 108 -12.04 -6.38 0.29
N PRO A 109 -11.78 -5.59 -0.77
CA PRO A 109 -10.98 -4.38 -0.67
C PRO A 109 -11.78 -3.18 -0.15
N LEU A 110 -11.15 -2.43 0.74
CA LEU A 110 -11.58 -1.12 1.20
C LEU A 110 -10.58 -0.07 0.69
N VAL A 111 -11.07 1.14 0.37
CA VAL A 111 -10.23 2.23 -0.14
C VAL A 111 -10.56 3.55 0.55
N LEU A 112 -9.53 4.30 0.93
CA LEU A 112 -9.62 5.72 1.22
C LEU A 112 -8.86 6.46 0.12
N ARG A 113 -9.57 7.34 -0.61
CA ARG A 113 -9.01 8.17 -1.67
C ARG A 113 -8.71 9.56 -1.13
N LEU A 114 -7.53 10.06 -1.43
CA LEU A 114 -7.01 11.32 -0.92
C LEU A 114 -6.45 12.14 -2.07
N ASP A 115 -6.62 13.45 -1.98
CA ASP A 115 -5.85 14.41 -2.75
C ASP A 115 -4.57 14.71 -1.97
N GLU A 116 -3.41 14.43 -2.57
CA GLU A 116 -2.11 14.60 -1.91
C GLU A 116 -1.85 16.06 -1.54
N THR A 117 -2.34 17.00 -2.35
CA THR A 117 -2.14 18.43 -2.14
C THR A 117 -3.04 19.01 -1.04
N ALA A 118 -4.15 18.34 -0.75
CA ALA A 118 -5.11 18.74 0.28
C ALA A 118 -4.88 18.04 1.63
N LEU A 119 -3.87 17.17 1.74
CA LEU A 119 -3.58 16.44 2.97
C LEU A 119 -3.07 17.37 4.08
N ALA A 120 -3.88 17.49 5.13
CA ALA A 120 -3.55 18.30 6.30
C ALA A 120 -2.84 17.47 7.38
N PRO A 121 -1.73 17.97 7.96
CA PRO A 121 -1.10 17.38 9.14
C PRO A 121 -2.08 17.15 10.29
N ASP A 122 -1.74 16.23 11.19
CA ASP A 122 -2.51 15.88 12.40
C ASP A 122 -3.93 15.34 12.15
N THR A 123 -4.25 14.95 10.91
CA THR A 123 -5.48 14.21 10.58
C THR A 123 -5.21 12.70 10.56
N PRO A 124 -6.22 11.85 10.83
CA PRO A 124 -6.07 10.40 10.67
C PRO A 124 -5.63 9.99 9.25
N ALA A 125 -6.10 10.70 8.23
CA ALA A 125 -5.69 10.48 6.84
C ALA A 125 -4.19 10.76 6.64
N TRP A 126 -3.67 11.85 7.22
CA TRP A 126 -2.25 12.13 7.22
C TRP A 126 -1.44 11.06 7.95
N THR A 127 -1.91 10.57 9.11
CA THR A 127 -1.24 9.49 9.85
C THR A 127 -1.09 8.24 8.99
N LEU A 128 -2.13 7.83 8.27
CA LEU A 128 -2.08 6.67 7.36
C LEU A 128 -1.13 6.90 6.18
N TYR A 129 -1.24 8.07 5.54
CA TYR A 129 -0.36 8.46 4.44
C TYR A 129 1.11 8.48 4.86
N ALA A 130 1.43 9.14 5.97
CA ALA A 130 2.78 9.26 6.50
C ALA A 130 3.37 7.88 6.86
N ALA A 131 2.56 6.98 7.42
CA ALA A 131 3.00 5.61 7.71
C ALA A 131 3.35 4.83 6.44
N GLY A 132 2.54 4.93 5.38
CA GLY A 132 2.87 4.33 4.09
C GLY A 132 4.11 4.95 3.43
N GLN A 133 4.27 6.27 3.52
CA GLN A 133 5.47 6.98 3.04
C GLN A 133 6.73 6.56 3.80
N GLU A 134 6.63 6.27 5.10
CA GLU A 134 7.76 5.76 5.86
C GLU A 134 8.21 4.38 5.36
N VAL A 135 7.29 3.50 4.94
CA VAL A 135 7.66 2.22 4.29
C VAL A 135 8.46 2.50 3.01
N ILE A 136 7.98 3.41 2.16
CA ILE A 136 8.69 3.81 0.92
C ILE A 136 10.08 4.36 1.26
N ALA A 137 10.19 5.22 2.27
CA ALA A 137 11.45 5.80 2.70
C ALA A 137 12.44 4.73 3.19
N GLN A 138 12.00 3.74 3.98
CA GLN A 138 12.84 2.64 4.42
C GLN A 138 13.33 1.79 3.24
N ILE A 139 12.48 1.52 2.25
CA ILE A 139 12.88 0.78 1.05
C ILE A 139 13.94 1.56 0.26
N ARG A 140 13.76 2.87 0.06
CA ARG A 140 14.74 3.72 -0.65
C ARG A 140 16.12 3.72 0.01
N ARG A 141 16.18 3.75 1.35
CA ARG A 141 17.45 3.69 2.09
C ARG A 141 18.23 2.38 1.86
N LEU A 142 17.56 1.29 1.44
CA LEU A 142 18.24 0.05 1.08
C LEU A 142 19.08 0.19 -0.20
N ASP A 143 18.68 1.09 -1.11
CA ASP A 143 19.42 1.34 -2.36
C ASP A 143 20.59 2.31 -2.13
N GLU A 144 20.46 3.23 -1.16
CA GLU A 144 21.52 4.19 -0.79
C GLU A 144 22.64 3.56 0.06
N ALA A 145 22.37 2.42 0.69
CA ALA A 145 23.32 1.68 1.52
C ALA A 145 24.10 0.59 0.74
N ALA A 146 23.81 0.42 -0.55
CA ALA A 146 24.42 -0.58 -1.45
C ALA A 146 25.54 0.04 -2.30
#